data_AF-A0A0F2ND19-F1
#
_entry.id   AF-A0A0F2ND19-F1
#
_cell.length_a   1.000
_cell.length_b   1.000
_cell.length_c   1.000
_cell.angle_alpha   90.00
_cell.angle_beta   90.00
_cell.angle_gamma   90.00
#
_symmetry.space_group_name_H-M   'P 1'
#
loop_
_entity.id
_entity.type
_entity.pdbx_description
1 polymer ?
#
loop_
_entity_poly.entity_id
_entity_poly.type
_entity_poly.pdbx_seq_one_letter_code
_entity_poly.pdbx_strand_id
1 'polypeptide(L)'
;MNGLTLAERYFTTFGLPLIRDKFSDYQERIAAGLVGLGSECLGFDDEFSRDHDWGPGFCLWLTRSDHERIGRLLQEEYQKLPQSFDGFERKVSEWGESRIGVFETGEFYRGFLGRPDAPEILYDWLRIPENSFSICTSGRVFYDPLGEFSGIRQKLLNFYPNDIRIVKIAARCMSAGQSGQYNFLRSIWRRDYFAAQYAETKFCADIMSLVYLLNRSYAPYYKWLLRGIAGLPTLGKFMFEKIPAMVESNDYDQKREIIDEICAAVIRALQQEGLSDLNSRFLVDQGPVVHDKIVDANLRKMDVWIG
;
A
#
# COMPACT_ATOMS: atom_id res chain seq x y z
N MET A 1 -16.32 -14.11 8.95
CA MET A 1 -15.46 -14.45 7.80
C MET A 1 -15.04 -13.17 7.12
N ASN A 2 -13.77 -13.01 6.77
CA ASN A 2 -13.27 -11.85 6.00
C ASN A 2 -13.28 -12.16 4.49
N GLY A 3 -13.18 -11.12 3.66
CA GLY A 3 -13.33 -11.24 2.21
C GLY A 3 -12.26 -12.11 1.55
N LEU A 4 -11.01 -12.09 2.04
CA LEU A 4 -9.95 -12.98 1.53
C LEU A 4 -10.26 -14.47 1.75
N THR A 5 -10.75 -14.83 2.94
CA THR A 5 -11.15 -16.21 3.24
C THR A 5 -12.34 -16.64 2.39
N LEU A 6 -13.30 -15.74 2.20
CA LEU A 6 -14.46 -15.98 1.34
C LEU A 6 -14.03 -16.23 -0.11
N ALA A 7 -13.15 -15.40 -0.66
CA ALA A 7 -12.63 -15.52 -2.01
C ALA A 7 -11.86 -16.83 -2.23
N GLU A 8 -10.99 -17.21 -1.30
CA GLU A 8 -10.22 -18.46 -1.39
C GLU A 8 -11.13 -19.70 -1.35
N ARG A 9 -12.13 -19.70 -0.46
CA ARG A 9 -13.12 -20.78 -0.40
C ARG A 9 -13.98 -20.84 -1.65
N TYR A 10 -14.41 -19.69 -2.17
CA TYR A 10 -15.20 -19.60 -3.40
C TYR A 10 -14.38 -20.09 -4.61
N PHE A 11 -13.11 -19.69 -4.71
CA PHE A 11 -12.18 -20.19 -5.73
C PHE A 11 -12.01 -21.72 -5.62
N THR A 12 -11.74 -22.24 -4.43
CA THR A 12 -11.54 -23.68 -4.23
C THR A 12 -12.80 -24.48 -4.59
N THR A 13 -13.97 -23.94 -4.28
CA THR A 13 -15.26 -24.63 -4.48
C THR A 13 -15.73 -24.59 -5.94
N PHE A 14 -15.52 -23.47 -6.65
CA PHE A 14 -16.08 -23.28 -7.99
C PHE A 14 -15.03 -22.94 -9.06
N GLY A 15 -14.05 -22.10 -8.73
CA GLY A 15 -13.01 -21.67 -9.68
C GLY A 15 -12.04 -22.80 -10.06
N LEU A 16 -11.55 -23.56 -9.09
CA LEU A 16 -10.61 -24.65 -9.34
C LEU A 16 -11.25 -25.80 -10.15
N PRO A 17 -12.49 -26.26 -9.85
CA PRO A 17 -13.22 -27.17 -10.73
C PRO A 17 -13.47 -26.60 -12.12
N LEU A 18 -13.85 -25.32 -12.25
CA LEU A 18 -14.04 -24.68 -13.56
C LEU A 18 -12.78 -24.79 -14.43
N ILE A 19 -11.61 -24.48 -13.85
CA ILE A 19 -10.32 -24.57 -14.55
C ILE A 19 -10.05 -26.02 -14.97
N ARG A 20 -10.19 -26.98 -14.05
CA ARG A 20 -9.88 -28.40 -14.27
C ARG A 20 -10.78 -29.05 -15.32
N ASP A 21 -12.08 -28.72 -15.31
CA ASP A 21 -13.08 -29.43 -16.11
C ASP A 21 -13.25 -28.81 -17.50
N LYS A 22 -13.12 -27.49 -17.63
CA LYS A 22 -13.38 -26.77 -18.89
C LYS A 22 -12.15 -26.19 -19.56
N PHE A 23 -11.07 -25.98 -18.81
CA PHE A 23 -9.84 -25.35 -19.29
C PHE A 23 -8.60 -26.17 -18.89
N SER A 24 -8.70 -27.50 -18.88
CA SER A 24 -7.63 -28.42 -18.46
C SER A 24 -6.30 -28.15 -19.17
N ASP A 25 -6.34 -27.85 -20.47
CA ASP A 25 -5.16 -27.56 -21.29
C ASP A 25 -4.43 -26.26 -20.87
N TYR A 26 -5.11 -25.40 -20.11
CA TYR A 26 -4.59 -24.13 -19.58
C TYR A 26 -4.47 -24.13 -18.07
N GLN A 27 -4.75 -25.24 -17.39
CA GLN A 27 -4.72 -25.30 -15.93
C GLN A 27 -3.36 -24.85 -15.38
N GLU A 28 -2.25 -25.26 -16.00
CA GLU A 28 -0.90 -24.85 -15.60
C GLU A 28 -0.52 -23.43 -16.06
N ARG A 29 -1.43 -22.71 -16.74
CA ARG A 29 -1.21 -21.38 -17.34
C ARG A 29 -2.11 -20.29 -16.76
N ILE A 30 -3.04 -20.66 -15.88
CA ILE A 30 -3.97 -19.74 -15.21
C ILE A 30 -3.51 -19.52 -13.77
N ALA A 31 -3.22 -18.27 -13.42
CA ALA A 31 -3.07 -17.86 -12.03
C ALA A 31 -4.43 -17.42 -11.46
N ALA A 32 -4.64 -17.59 -10.16
CA ALA A 32 -5.85 -17.21 -9.45
C ALA A 32 -5.57 -16.67 -8.05
N GLY A 33 -6.34 -15.68 -7.64
CA GLY A 33 -6.16 -15.02 -6.35
C GLY A 33 -7.15 -13.89 -6.12
N LEU A 34 -7.00 -13.17 -5.03
CA LEU A 34 -7.65 -11.89 -4.81
C LEU A 34 -6.55 -10.88 -4.47
N VAL A 35 -6.21 -10.02 -5.42
CA VAL A 35 -5.17 -8.99 -5.30
C VAL A 35 -5.69 -7.71 -5.95
N GLY A 36 -5.44 -6.57 -5.33
CA GLY A 36 -5.82 -5.27 -5.88
C GLY A 36 -6.46 -4.34 -4.86
N LEU A 37 -7.48 -3.63 -5.33
CA LEU A 37 -8.25 -2.65 -4.53
C LEU A 37 -9.14 -3.37 -3.51
N GLY A 38 -9.58 -2.62 -2.49
CA GLY A 38 -10.55 -3.11 -1.52
C GLY A 38 -9.96 -3.39 -0.14
N SER A 39 -10.79 -3.25 0.89
CA SER A 39 -10.40 -3.56 2.27
C SER A 39 -10.23 -5.04 2.50
N GLU A 40 -10.93 -5.88 1.72
CA GLU A 40 -10.79 -7.32 1.73
C GLU A 40 -9.37 -7.75 1.37
N CYS A 41 -8.77 -7.14 0.35
CA CYS A 41 -7.38 -7.43 -0.04
C CYS A 41 -6.39 -7.04 1.08
N LEU A 42 -6.71 -6.03 1.89
CA LEU A 42 -5.89 -5.64 3.04
C LEU A 42 -6.22 -6.45 4.31
N GLY A 43 -7.30 -7.25 4.30
CA GLY A 43 -7.81 -7.94 5.50
C GLY A 43 -8.46 -7.01 6.52
N PHE A 44 -8.84 -5.79 6.11
CA PHE A 44 -9.43 -4.76 6.97
C PHE A 44 -10.94 -4.65 6.82
N ASP A 45 -11.56 -5.53 6.04
CA ASP A 45 -12.99 -5.50 5.79
C ASP A 45 -13.80 -5.80 7.06
N ASP A 46 -14.78 -4.95 7.30
CA ASP A 46 -15.71 -5.05 8.43
C ASP A 46 -17.14 -4.80 7.94
N GLU A 47 -18.12 -4.79 8.84
CA GLU A 47 -19.53 -4.61 8.49
C GLU A 47 -19.83 -3.29 7.76
N PHE A 48 -18.97 -2.28 7.91
CA PHE A 48 -19.13 -0.96 7.29
C PHE A 48 -18.44 -0.85 5.92
N SER A 49 -17.72 -1.89 5.46
CA SER A 49 -17.03 -1.89 4.17
C SER A 49 -17.50 -2.99 3.22
N ARG A 50 -18.73 -3.48 3.40
CA ARG A 50 -19.35 -4.53 2.55
C ARG A 50 -20.41 -3.99 1.59
N ASP A 51 -20.55 -2.68 1.52
CA ASP A 51 -21.60 -1.99 0.77
C ASP A 51 -21.29 -1.88 -0.73
N HIS A 52 -20.01 -1.96 -1.13
CA HIS A 52 -19.58 -1.86 -2.53
C HIS A 52 -18.45 -2.85 -2.88
N ASP A 53 -18.63 -3.60 -3.98
CA ASP A 53 -17.65 -4.52 -4.58
C ASP A 53 -17.09 -5.59 -3.64
N TRP A 54 -17.80 -5.90 -2.56
CA TRP A 54 -17.45 -6.95 -1.60
C TRP A 54 -18.39 -8.14 -1.78
N GLY A 55 -17.86 -9.36 -1.62
CA GLY A 55 -18.60 -10.61 -1.73
C GLY A 55 -17.80 -11.69 -2.47
N PRO A 56 -18.41 -12.86 -2.76
CA PRO A 56 -17.74 -13.96 -3.44
C PRO A 56 -17.17 -13.52 -4.80
N GLY A 57 -15.92 -13.90 -5.07
CA GLY A 57 -15.23 -13.58 -6.31
C GLY A 57 -13.72 -13.70 -6.17
N PHE A 58 -13.03 -13.85 -7.30
CA PHE A 58 -11.57 -13.90 -7.41
C PHE A 58 -11.13 -13.38 -8.78
N CYS A 59 -9.85 -13.13 -8.92
CA CYS A 59 -9.18 -12.82 -10.17
C CYS A 59 -8.58 -14.10 -10.77
N LEU A 60 -8.61 -14.18 -12.10
CA LEU A 60 -7.88 -15.13 -12.92
C LEU A 60 -6.93 -14.34 -13.80
N TRP A 61 -5.64 -14.61 -13.74
CA TRP A 61 -4.64 -13.91 -14.55
C TRP A 61 -4.03 -14.84 -15.58
N LEU A 62 -3.90 -14.32 -16.81
CA LEU A 62 -3.39 -15.00 -17.98
C LEU A 62 -2.20 -14.21 -18.55
N THR A 63 -1.24 -14.91 -19.14
CA THR A 63 -0.27 -14.25 -20.02
C THR A 63 -1.01 -13.59 -21.19
N ARG A 64 -0.42 -12.56 -21.80
CA ARG A 64 -0.99 -11.92 -22.99
C ARG A 64 -1.45 -12.91 -24.07
N SER A 65 -0.61 -13.88 -24.43
CA SER A 65 -0.95 -14.86 -25.46
C SER A 65 -2.10 -15.79 -25.06
N ASP A 66 -2.18 -16.16 -23.78
CA ASP A 66 -3.28 -17.00 -23.30
C ASP A 66 -4.57 -16.19 -23.16
N HIS A 67 -4.49 -14.93 -22.73
CA HIS A 67 -5.63 -14.02 -22.66
C HIS A 67 -6.23 -13.76 -24.05
N GLU A 68 -5.39 -13.54 -25.07
CA GLU A 68 -5.82 -13.42 -26.46
C GLU A 68 -6.53 -14.69 -26.97
N ARG A 69 -6.14 -15.88 -26.49
CA ARG A 69 -6.70 -17.16 -26.94
C ARG A 69 -7.96 -17.59 -26.19
N ILE A 70 -7.98 -17.50 -24.86
CA ILE A 70 -9.05 -18.03 -24.02
C ILE A 70 -9.72 -17.01 -23.10
N GLY A 71 -9.18 -15.78 -22.97
CA GLY A 71 -9.62 -14.80 -21.98
C GLY A 71 -11.13 -14.50 -22.05
N ARG A 72 -11.66 -14.32 -23.25
CA ARG A 72 -13.10 -14.10 -23.47
C ARG A 72 -13.96 -15.30 -23.03
N LEU A 73 -13.61 -16.51 -23.47
CA LEU A 73 -14.37 -17.72 -23.12
C LEU A 73 -14.31 -18.00 -21.61
N LEU A 74 -13.14 -17.80 -21.00
CA LEU A 74 -12.95 -17.95 -19.56
C LEU A 74 -13.79 -16.93 -18.78
N GLN A 75 -13.89 -15.69 -19.27
CA GLN A 75 -14.73 -14.65 -18.67
C GLN A 75 -16.23 -15.00 -18.76
N GLU A 76 -16.68 -15.51 -19.92
CA GLU A 76 -18.07 -15.96 -20.12
C GLU A 76 -18.44 -17.11 -19.16
N GLU A 77 -17.51 -18.04 -18.90
CA GLU A 77 -17.71 -19.12 -17.92
C GLU A 77 -17.62 -18.63 -16.47
N TYR A 78 -16.70 -17.70 -16.17
CA TYR A 78 -16.57 -17.07 -14.85
C TYR A 78 -17.88 -16.36 -14.44
N GLN A 79 -18.55 -15.69 -15.39
CA GLN A 79 -19.83 -15.01 -15.13
C GLN A 79 -20.99 -15.96 -14.82
N LYS A 80 -20.87 -17.25 -15.14
CA LYS A 80 -21.88 -18.29 -14.83
C LYS A 80 -21.72 -18.85 -13.41
N LEU A 81 -20.64 -18.50 -12.70
CA LEU A 81 -20.44 -18.96 -11.33
C LEU A 81 -21.54 -18.42 -10.39
N PRO A 82 -21.84 -19.12 -9.27
CA PRO A 82 -22.91 -18.72 -8.36
C PRO A 82 -22.70 -17.31 -7.80
N GLN A 83 -23.71 -16.44 -7.91
CA GLN A 83 -23.64 -15.05 -7.43
C GLN A 83 -23.66 -14.94 -5.89
N SER A 84 -24.09 -16.00 -5.20
CA SER A 84 -24.09 -16.10 -3.75
C SER A 84 -23.32 -17.33 -3.25
N PHE A 85 -22.64 -17.17 -2.12
CA PHE A 85 -21.85 -18.22 -1.49
C PHE A 85 -21.63 -17.93 0.00
N ASP A 86 -21.67 -18.97 0.86
CA ASP A 86 -21.50 -18.86 2.31
C ASP A 86 -22.42 -17.80 2.98
N GLY A 87 -23.61 -17.57 2.40
CA GLY A 87 -24.58 -16.57 2.90
C GLY A 87 -24.28 -15.13 2.49
N PHE A 88 -23.32 -14.92 1.59
CA PHE A 88 -22.97 -13.60 1.05
C PHE A 88 -23.28 -13.52 -0.45
N GLU A 89 -23.59 -12.33 -0.92
CA GLU A 89 -23.80 -12.00 -2.34
C GLU A 89 -22.91 -10.81 -2.68
N ARG A 90 -22.35 -10.79 -3.88
CA ARG A 90 -21.48 -9.70 -4.32
C ARG A 90 -22.32 -8.53 -4.81
N LYS A 91 -22.12 -7.35 -4.20
CA LYS A 91 -22.72 -6.09 -4.67
C LYS A 91 -21.79 -5.44 -5.69
N VAL A 92 -22.18 -5.42 -6.96
CA VAL A 92 -21.40 -4.78 -8.04
C VAL A 92 -21.79 -3.30 -8.12
N SER A 93 -20.81 -2.41 -8.01
CA SER A 93 -20.99 -0.98 -8.29
C SER A 93 -20.70 -0.65 -9.76
N GLU A 94 -21.24 0.46 -10.25
CA GLU A 94 -21.02 0.97 -11.64
C GLU A 94 -19.52 1.13 -12.00
N TRP A 95 -18.67 1.35 -10.99
CA TRP A 95 -17.22 1.52 -11.15
C TRP A 95 -16.40 0.32 -10.66
N GLY A 96 -17.08 -0.78 -10.31
CA GLY A 96 -16.50 -1.97 -9.68
C GLY A 96 -16.27 -3.16 -10.60
N GLU A 97 -16.71 -3.07 -11.86
CA GLU A 97 -16.74 -4.18 -12.83
C GLU A 97 -15.35 -4.79 -13.14
N SER A 98 -14.25 -4.13 -12.78
CA SER A 98 -12.88 -4.57 -13.08
C SER A 98 -12.06 -5.00 -11.85
N ARG A 99 -12.69 -5.34 -10.72
CA ARG A 99 -11.96 -5.79 -9.51
C ARG A 99 -11.75 -7.30 -9.40
N ILE A 100 -12.58 -8.09 -10.08
CA ILE A 100 -12.55 -9.55 -10.12
C ILE A 100 -12.84 -10.03 -11.54
N GLY A 101 -12.62 -11.30 -11.83
CA GLY A 101 -12.79 -11.87 -13.17
C GLY A 101 -11.47 -12.18 -13.84
N VAL A 102 -11.46 -12.19 -15.17
CA VAL A 102 -10.33 -12.62 -15.99
C VAL A 102 -9.54 -11.41 -16.47
N PHE A 103 -8.23 -11.45 -16.29
CA PHE A 103 -7.31 -10.37 -16.60
C PHE A 103 -6.10 -10.88 -17.38
N GLU A 104 -5.56 -10.02 -18.23
CA GLU A 104 -4.18 -10.16 -18.67
C GLU A 104 -3.24 -9.64 -17.57
N THR A 105 -2.21 -10.43 -17.22
CA THR A 105 -1.29 -10.13 -16.11
C THR A 105 -0.63 -8.76 -16.26
N GLY A 106 -0.11 -8.45 -17.46
CA GLY A 106 0.53 -7.17 -17.73
C GLY A 106 -0.42 -5.98 -17.61
N GLU A 107 -1.63 -6.06 -18.16
CA GLU A 107 -2.62 -4.99 -18.08
C GLU A 107 -3.13 -4.78 -16.65
N PHE A 108 -3.22 -5.84 -15.84
CA PHE A 108 -3.49 -5.72 -14.41
C PHE A 108 -2.44 -4.85 -13.71
N TYR A 109 -1.15 -5.15 -13.89
CA TYR A 109 -0.08 -4.34 -13.31
C TYR A 109 -0.02 -2.94 -13.92
N ARG A 110 -0.28 -2.81 -15.21
CA ARG A 110 -0.31 -1.51 -15.92
C ARG A 110 -1.34 -0.57 -15.31
N GLY A 111 -2.50 -1.07 -14.91
CA GLY A 111 -3.54 -0.27 -14.27
C GLY A 111 -3.09 0.46 -13.01
N PHE A 112 -2.09 -0.07 -12.29
CA PHE A 112 -1.60 0.50 -11.03
C PHE A 112 -0.20 1.11 -11.13
N LEU A 113 0.69 0.47 -11.90
CA LEU A 113 2.11 0.85 -12.03
C LEU A 113 2.37 1.71 -13.29
N GLY A 114 1.42 1.79 -14.22
CA GLY A 114 1.62 2.40 -15.54
C GLY A 114 2.46 1.55 -16.50
N ARG A 115 2.81 0.32 -16.11
CA ARG A 115 3.68 -0.62 -16.85
C ARG A 115 3.31 -2.08 -16.54
N PRO A 116 3.66 -3.05 -17.41
CA PRO A 116 3.18 -4.43 -17.26
C PRO A 116 3.98 -5.31 -16.30
N ASP A 117 5.10 -4.83 -15.76
CA ASP A 117 5.99 -5.56 -14.83
C ASP A 117 6.50 -4.59 -13.76
N ALA A 118 7.14 -5.12 -12.72
CA ALA A 118 7.83 -4.37 -11.70
C ALA A 118 8.83 -3.37 -12.31
N PRO A 119 9.09 -2.23 -11.63
CA PRO A 119 10.05 -1.26 -12.13
C PRO A 119 11.47 -1.81 -12.12
N GLU A 120 12.22 -1.60 -13.20
CA GLU A 120 13.60 -2.09 -13.33
C GLU A 120 14.64 -1.02 -13.02
N ILE A 121 14.34 0.24 -13.37
CA ILE A 121 15.22 1.37 -13.11
C ILE A 121 14.74 2.18 -11.90
N LEU A 122 15.70 2.75 -11.18
CA LEU A 122 15.48 3.53 -9.96
C LEU A 122 14.38 4.61 -10.12
N TYR A 123 14.43 5.40 -11.19
CA TYR A 123 13.47 6.49 -11.41
C TYR A 123 12.02 6.05 -11.55
N ASP A 124 11.77 4.85 -12.06
CA ASP A 124 10.41 4.35 -12.19
C ASP A 124 9.79 4.06 -10.81
N TRP A 125 10.59 3.56 -9.86
CA TRP A 125 10.15 3.35 -8.48
C TRP A 125 9.78 4.66 -7.77
N LEU A 126 10.43 5.78 -8.10
CA LEU A 126 10.10 7.09 -7.51
C LEU A 126 8.76 7.64 -8.03
N ARG A 127 8.47 7.43 -9.31
CA ARG A 127 7.29 8.01 -9.99
C ARG A 127 5.99 7.32 -9.63
N ILE A 128 6.04 6.03 -9.29
CA ILE A 128 4.85 5.27 -8.95
C ILE A 128 4.41 5.62 -7.52
N PRO A 129 3.13 5.97 -7.31
CA PRO A 129 2.60 6.24 -5.97
C PRO A 129 2.76 5.04 -5.02
N GLU A 130 3.08 5.31 -3.76
CA GLU A 130 3.30 4.26 -2.75
C GLU A 130 2.08 3.35 -2.56
N ASN A 131 0.87 3.92 -2.60
CA ASN A 131 -0.37 3.17 -2.50
C ASN A 131 -0.60 2.24 -3.71
N SER A 132 -0.08 2.56 -4.90
CA SER A 132 -0.14 1.65 -6.05
C SER A 132 0.66 0.37 -5.79
N PHE A 133 1.85 0.48 -5.19
CA PHE A 133 2.61 -0.70 -4.79
C PHE A 133 1.89 -1.50 -3.71
N SER A 134 1.30 -0.81 -2.72
CA SER A 134 0.48 -1.44 -1.68
C SER A 134 -0.65 -2.28 -2.30
N ILE A 135 -1.35 -1.74 -3.31
CA ILE A 135 -2.40 -2.44 -4.07
C ILE A 135 -1.88 -3.68 -4.79
N CYS A 136 -0.75 -3.59 -5.49
CA CYS A 136 -0.18 -4.73 -6.22
C CYS A 136 0.35 -5.84 -5.30
N THR A 137 0.68 -5.50 -4.06
CA THR A 137 1.17 -6.45 -3.05
C THR A 137 0.12 -6.89 -2.04
N SER A 138 -1.07 -6.28 -2.04
CA SER A 138 -2.17 -6.66 -1.17
C SER A 138 -2.72 -8.05 -1.53
N GLY A 139 -3.61 -8.57 -0.69
CA GLY A 139 -4.35 -9.77 -0.97
C GLY A 139 -3.50 -11.02 -1.01
N ARG A 140 -3.98 -12.05 -1.71
CA ARG A 140 -3.38 -13.38 -1.74
C ARG A 140 -3.54 -14.02 -3.12
N VAL A 141 -2.47 -14.68 -3.56
CA VAL A 141 -2.50 -15.59 -4.71
C VAL A 141 -2.77 -16.99 -4.18
N PHE A 142 -3.79 -17.67 -4.69
CA PHE A 142 -4.21 -19.00 -4.24
C PHE A 142 -3.62 -20.10 -5.11
N TYR A 143 -3.38 -19.80 -6.38
CA TYR A 143 -2.96 -20.75 -7.40
C TYR A 143 -2.16 -20.00 -8.47
N ASP A 144 -0.94 -20.42 -8.77
CA ASP A 144 -0.15 -19.84 -9.87
C ASP A 144 0.96 -20.83 -10.31
N PRO A 145 0.58 -21.90 -11.03
CA PRO A 145 1.52 -22.94 -11.45
C PRO A 145 2.59 -22.44 -12.42
N LEU A 146 2.27 -21.48 -13.29
CA LEU A 146 3.23 -20.90 -14.23
C LEU A 146 4.21 -19.95 -13.52
N GLY A 147 3.76 -19.25 -12.49
CA GLY A 147 4.56 -18.35 -11.68
C GLY A 147 4.74 -16.95 -12.26
N GLU A 148 4.11 -16.61 -13.39
CA GLU A 148 4.25 -15.29 -14.03
C GLU A 148 3.69 -14.17 -13.16
N PHE A 149 2.47 -14.33 -12.63
CA PHE A 149 1.87 -13.31 -11.76
C PHE A 149 2.65 -13.18 -10.44
N SER A 150 2.94 -14.31 -9.81
CA SER A 150 3.67 -14.36 -8.54
C SER A 150 5.10 -13.86 -8.68
N GLY A 151 5.75 -14.06 -9.83
CA GLY A 151 7.08 -13.56 -10.13
C GLY A 151 7.14 -12.03 -10.08
N ILE A 152 6.21 -11.35 -10.76
CA ILE A 152 6.09 -9.88 -10.71
C ILE A 152 5.77 -9.42 -9.28
N ARG A 153 4.78 -10.05 -8.64
CA ARG A 153 4.40 -9.74 -7.25
C ARG A 153 5.57 -9.88 -6.29
N GLN A 154 6.41 -10.90 -6.44
CA GLN A 154 7.56 -11.14 -5.57
C GLN A 154 8.63 -10.06 -5.73
N LYS A 155 8.88 -9.57 -6.96
CA LYS A 155 9.77 -8.42 -7.18
C LYS A 155 9.29 -7.18 -6.40
N LEU A 156 7.98 -6.93 -6.39
CA LEU A 156 7.39 -5.80 -5.64
C LEU A 156 7.46 -6.03 -4.12
N LEU A 157 7.20 -7.26 -3.66
CA LEU A 157 7.30 -7.63 -2.24
C LEU A 157 8.72 -7.56 -1.67
N ASN A 158 9.74 -7.69 -2.52
CA ASN A 158 11.14 -7.45 -2.13
C ASN A 158 11.42 -5.96 -1.80
N PHE A 159 10.39 -5.12 -1.92
CA PHE A 159 10.36 -3.71 -1.55
C PHE A 159 11.21 -2.82 -2.46
N TYR A 160 11.20 -1.51 -2.18
CA TYR A 160 12.00 -0.53 -2.90
C TYR A 160 13.49 -0.88 -2.89
N PRO A 161 14.21 -0.62 -4.00
CA PRO A 161 15.67 -0.51 -3.95
C PRO A 161 16.09 0.46 -2.85
N ASN A 162 17.18 0.17 -2.15
CA ASN A 162 17.52 0.87 -0.92
C ASN A 162 17.70 2.39 -1.11
N ASP A 163 18.30 2.84 -2.22
CA ASP A 163 18.44 4.27 -2.50
C ASP A 163 17.08 4.97 -2.66
N ILE A 164 16.09 4.32 -3.28
CA ILE A 164 14.73 4.86 -3.42
C ILE A 164 14.08 5.00 -2.06
N ARG A 165 14.22 3.97 -1.23
CA ARG A 165 13.73 3.98 0.15
C ARG A 165 14.36 5.12 0.93
N ILE A 166 15.68 5.34 0.81
CA ILE A 166 16.40 6.45 1.47
C ILE A 166 15.88 7.81 0.98
N VAL A 167 15.73 8.01 -0.33
CA VAL A 167 15.13 9.24 -0.90
C VAL A 167 13.76 9.52 -0.26
N LYS A 168 12.90 8.50 -0.21
CA LYS A 168 11.55 8.63 0.38
C LYS A 168 11.60 8.95 1.88
N ILE A 169 12.46 8.27 2.64
CA ILE A 169 12.62 8.53 4.08
C ILE A 169 13.12 9.96 4.31
N ALA A 170 14.14 10.40 3.56
CA ALA A 170 14.68 11.75 3.67
C ALA A 170 13.61 12.82 3.40
N ALA A 171 12.86 12.69 2.30
CA ALA A 171 11.78 13.61 1.97
C ALA A 171 10.67 13.63 3.03
N ARG A 172 10.32 12.47 3.61
CA ARG A 172 9.35 12.40 4.71
C ARG A 172 9.89 13.03 6.00
N CYS A 173 11.19 12.92 6.29
CA CYS A 173 11.80 13.64 7.40
C CYS A 173 11.65 15.16 7.22
N MET A 174 11.96 15.67 6.02
CA MET A 174 11.81 17.09 5.70
C MET A 174 10.36 17.56 5.84
N SER A 175 9.44 16.84 5.19
CA SER A 175 8.04 17.24 5.13
C SER A 175 7.31 17.10 6.48
N ALA A 176 7.54 16.00 7.22
CA ALA A 176 6.98 15.81 8.55
C ALA A 176 7.56 16.81 9.56
N GLY A 177 8.89 17.02 9.54
CA GLY A 177 9.52 18.03 10.39
C GLY A 177 8.92 19.41 10.13
N GLN A 178 8.85 19.84 8.87
CA GLN A 178 8.32 21.16 8.50
C GLN A 178 6.85 21.34 8.90
N SER A 179 5.99 20.37 8.60
CA SER A 179 4.56 20.45 8.90
C SER A 179 4.31 20.40 10.42
N GLY A 180 4.85 19.41 11.11
CA GLY A 180 4.66 19.21 12.55
C GLY A 180 5.48 20.17 13.41
N GLN A 181 6.80 19.96 13.47
CA GLN A 181 7.67 20.64 14.45
C GLN A 181 7.85 22.15 14.18
N TYR A 182 7.75 22.60 12.93
CA TYR A 182 7.91 24.02 12.59
C TYR A 182 6.59 24.76 12.42
N ASN A 183 5.72 24.29 11.53
CA ASN A 183 4.60 25.10 11.05
C ASN A 183 3.35 25.01 11.91
N PHE A 184 3.06 23.86 12.53
CA PHE A 184 1.82 23.66 13.31
C PHE A 184 1.57 24.78 14.34
N LEU A 185 2.48 24.97 15.30
CA LEU A 185 2.32 26.00 16.33
C LEU A 185 2.43 27.43 15.79
N ARG A 186 3.24 27.65 14.77
CA ARG A 186 3.36 28.98 14.14
C ARG A 186 2.04 29.40 13.49
N SER A 187 1.31 28.45 12.90
CA SER A 187 -0.04 28.68 12.39
C SER A 187 -1.02 29.00 13.52
N ILE A 188 -0.94 28.26 14.64
CA ILE A 188 -1.75 28.54 15.84
C ILE A 188 -1.49 29.95 16.40
N TRP A 189 -0.24 30.37 16.56
CA TRP A 189 0.10 31.70 17.07
C TRP A 189 -0.41 32.83 16.18
N ARG A 190 -0.52 32.57 14.87
CA ARG A 190 -1.09 33.50 13.89
C ARG A 190 -2.62 33.42 13.78
N ARG A 191 -3.25 32.50 14.51
CA ARG A 191 -4.69 32.20 14.42
C ARG A 191 -5.12 31.74 13.01
N ASP A 192 -4.21 31.12 12.27
CA ASP A 192 -4.50 30.48 10.98
C ASP A 192 -4.83 29.00 11.22
N TYR A 193 -6.09 28.74 11.55
CA TYR A 193 -6.54 27.39 11.91
C TYR A 193 -6.61 26.43 10.73
N PHE A 194 -6.83 26.94 9.51
CA PHE A 194 -6.76 26.11 8.31
C PHE A 194 -5.33 25.59 8.12
N ALA A 195 -4.33 26.48 8.17
CA ALA A 195 -2.94 26.07 8.05
C ALA A 195 -2.51 25.13 9.18
N ALA A 196 -3.01 25.33 10.40
CA ALA A 196 -2.72 24.43 11.51
C ALA A 196 -3.31 23.03 11.30
N GLN A 197 -4.58 22.92 10.90
CA GLN A 197 -5.23 21.64 10.63
C GLN A 197 -4.59 20.91 9.44
N TYR A 198 -4.23 21.65 8.39
CA TYR A 198 -3.51 21.10 7.25
C TYR A 198 -2.13 20.58 7.67
N ALA A 199 -1.37 21.36 8.45
CA ALA A 199 -0.07 20.97 8.96
C ALA A 199 -0.15 19.69 9.84
N GLU A 200 -1.14 19.61 10.72
CA GLU A 200 -1.41 18.42 11.53
C GLU A 200 -1.71 17.18 10.65
N THR A 201 -2.62 17.33 9.68
CA THR A 201 -2.99 16.25 8.76
C THR A 201 -1.80 15.79 7.91
N LYS A 202 -1.00 16.74 7.43
CA LYS A 202 0.20 16.47 6.62
C LYS A 202 1.27 15.77 7.45
N PHE A 203 1.50 16.20 8.68
CA PHE A 203 2.40 15.55 9.62
C PHE A 203 1.99 14.09 9.85
N CYS A 204 0.71 13.84 10.19
CA CYS A 204 0.17 12.49 10.34
C CYS A 204 0.43 11.60 9.13
N ALA A 205 0.10 12.10 7.93
CA ALA A 205 0.28 11.33 6.70
C ALA A 205 1.76 11.00 6.43
N ASP A 206 2.64 12.01 6.55
CA ASP A 206 4.06 11.84 6.26
C ASP A 206 4.77 10.95 7.26
N ILE A 207 4.48 11.12 8.55
CA ILE A 207 5.13 10.37 9.61
C ILE A 207 4.69 8.90 9.62
N MET A 208 3.42 8.62 9.29
CA MET A 208 2.96 7.25 9.08
C MET A 208 3.63 6.63 7.86
N SER A 209 3.68 7.33 6.70
CA SER A 209 4.40 6.86 5.50
C SER A 209 5.88 6.57 5.81
N LEU A 210 6.55 7.43 6.59
CA LEU A 210 7.92 7.19 7.06
C LEU A 210 8.04 5.87 7.85
N VAL A 211 7.12 5.62 8.78
CA VAL A 211 7.10 4.37 9.56
C VAL A 211 6.86 3.14 8.67
N TYR A 212 6.03 3.22 7.63
CA TYR A 212 5.90 2.16 6.62
C TYR A 212 7.24 1.87 5.92
N LEU A 213 7.96 2.92 5.50
CA LEU A 213 9.29 2.80 4.87
C LEU A 213 10.34 2.17 5.81
N LEU A 214 10.31 2.48 7.11
CA LEU A 214 11.19 1.84 8.11
C LEU A 214 10.93 0.33 8.20
N ASN A 215 9.67 -0.07 8.10
CA ASN A 215 9.25 -1.47 8.15
C ASN A 215 9.35 -2.20 6.80
N ARG A 216 9.86 -1.55 5.75
CA ARG A 216 9.92 -2.09 4.39
C ARG A 216 8.56 -2.58 3.89
N SER A 217 7.51 -1.81 4.17
CA SER A 217 6.14 -2.07 3.77
C SER A 217 5.56 -0.86 3.04
N TYR A 218 4.67 -1.08 2.07
CA TYR A 218 4.05 0.02 1.33
C TYR A 218 2.83 0.55 2.09
N ALA A 219 2.79 1.85 2.35
CA ALA A 219 1.64 2.50 2.94
C ALA A 219 0.38 2.30 2.06
N PRO A 220 -0.74 1.79 2.62
CA PRO A 220 -2.01 1.75 1.90
C PRO A 220 -2.58 3.17 1.76
N TYR A 221 -3.64 3.32 0.97
CA TYR A 221 -4.30 4.61 0.82
C TYR A 221 -4.85 5.14 2.16
N TYR A 222 -5.06 6.46 2.23
CA TYR A 222 -5.27 7.21 3.47
C TYR A 222 -6.29 6.62 4.46
N LYS A 223 -7.42 6.04 4.00
CA LYS A 223 -8.44 5.46 4.90
C LYS A 223 -7.89 4.31 5.75
N TRP A 224 -6.96 3.54 5.21
CA TRP A 224 -6.42 2.34 5.85
C TRP A 224 -5.03 2.56 6.46
N LEU A 225 -4.46 3.74 6.29
CA LEU A 225 -3.10 4.06 6.69
C LEU A 225 -2.86 3.79 8.18
N LEU A 226 -3.71 4.34 9.05
CA LEU A 226 -3.63 4.14 10.50
C LEU A 226 -3.95 2.70 10.89
N ARG A 227 -4.99 2.08 10.29
CA ARG A 227 -5.35 0.69 10.63
C ARG A 227 -4.22 -0.28 10.33
N GLY A 228 -3.56 -0.13 9.18
CA GLY A 228 -2.44 -1.00 8.81
C GLY A 228 -1.17 -0.78 9.63
N ILE A 229 -0.98 0.40 10.23
CA ILE A 229 0.24 0.70 10.98
C ILE A 229 0.37 -0.14 12.25
N ALA A 230 -0.76 -0.55 12.85
CA ALA A 230 -0.80 -1.27 14.11
C ALA A 230 -0.02 -2.59 14.08
N GLY A 231 0.03 -3.26 12.92
CA GLY A 231 0.73 -4.52 12.72
C GLY A 231 2.23 -4.39 12.44
N LEU A 232 2.75 -3.16 12.28
CA LEU A 232 4.16 -2.96 11.94
C LEU A 232 5.08 -3.16 13.16
N PRO A 233 6.18 -3.94 13.03
CA PRO A 233 7.10 -4.19 14.14
C PRO A 233 7.75 -2.93 14.72
N THR A 234 8.18 -2.01 13.85
CA THR A 234 8.85 -0.77 14.24
C THR A 234 7.81 0.32 14.39
N LEU A 235 7.64 0.80 15.64
CA LEU A 235 6.74 1.90 16.02
C LEU A 235 5.24 1.69 15.75
N GLY A 236 4.80 0.55 15.19
CA GLY A 236 3.41 0.36 14.77
C GLY A 236 2.37 0.60 15.86
N LYS A 237 2.49 -0.11 16.99
CA LYS A 237 1.61 0.08 18.15
C LYS A 237 1.69 1.50 18.72
N PHE A 238 2.90 2.04 18.82
CA PHE A 238 3.13 3.39 19.34
C PHE A 238 2.42 4.45 18.47
N MET A 239 2.52 4.35 17.14
CA MET A 239 1.84 5.25 16.22
C MET A 239 0.31 5.08 16.28
N PHE A 240 -0.16 3.83 16.40
CA PHE A 240 -1.58 3.53 16.50
C PHE A 240 -2.23 4.15 17.74
N GLU A 241 -1.47 4.34 18.83
CA GLU A 241 -1.92 5.04 20.04
C GLU A 241 -1.76 6.57 19.92
N LYS A 242 -0.63 7.05 19.43
CA LYS A 242 -0.30 8.49 19.43
C LYS A 242 -1.06 9.31 18.39
N ILE A 243 -1.32 8.76 17.20
CA ILE A 243 -2.00 9.50 16.13
C ILE A 243 -3.44 9.87 16.53
N PRO A 244 -4.30 8.94 17.01
CA PRO A 244 -5.63 9.29 17.52
C PRO A 244 -5.58 10.30 18.66
N ALA A 245 -4.71 10.09 19.65
CA ALA A 245 -4.57 10.99 20.80
C ALA A 245 -4.24 12.44 20.37
N MET A 246 -3.44 12.61 19.32
CA MET A 246 -3.15 13.93 18.75
C MET A 246 -4.36 14.53 18.04
N VAL A 247 -5.02 13.76 17.18
CA VAL A 247 -6.15 14.23 16.35
C VAL A 247 -7.37 14.59 17.21
N GLU A 248 -7.63 13.82 18.27
CA GLU A 248 -8.77 14.01 19.17
C GLU A 248 -8.56 15.13 20.21
N SER A 249 -7.30 15.52 20.46
CA SER A 249 -7.00 16.59 21.41
C SER A 249 -7.49 17.95 20.90
N ASN A 250 -7.99 18.78 21.81
CA ASN A 250 -8.27 20.21 21.55
C ASN A 250 -7.19 21.13 22.16
N ASP A 251 -6.18 20.56 22.81
CA ASP A 251 -5.08 21.28 23.44
C ASP A 251 -3.86 21.29 22.51
N TYR A 252 -3.48 22.50 22.05
CA TYR A 252 -2.36 22.66 21.12
C TYR A 252 -1.00 22.35 21.75
N ASP A 253 -0.83 22.55 23.06
CA ASP A 253 0.40 22.18 23.76
C ASP A 253 0.51 20.65 23.88
N GLN A 254 -0.61 19.97 24.16
CA GLN A 254 -0.66 18.50 24.14
C GLN A 254 -0.33 17.94 22.74
N LYS A 255 -0.87 18.55 21.68
CA LYS A 255 -0.53 18.16 20.29
C LYS A 255 0.95 18.34 20.00
N ARG A 256 1.56 19.46 20.43
CA ARG A 256 3.01 19.68 20.31
C ARG A 256 3.80 18.57 20.99
N GLU A 257 3.45 18.23 22.22
CA GLU A 257 4.16 17.19 22.98
C GLU A 257 4.09 15.84 22.27
N ILE A 258 2.91 15.47 21.73
CA ILE A 258 2.77 14.25 20.95
C ILE A 258 3.61 14.29 19.67
N ILE A 259 3.64 15.43 18.95
CA ILE A 259 4.52 15.61 17.78
C ILE A 259 5.99 15.38 18.15
N ASP A 260 6.46 15.98 19.25
CA ASP A 260 7.85 15.86 19.71
C ASP A 260 8.19 14.42 20.13
N GLU A 261 7.27 13.73 20.82
CA GLU A 261 7.43 12.32 21.19
C GLU A 261 7.51 11.41 19.97
N ILE A 262 6.64 11.62 18.98
CA ILE A 262 6.65 10.88 17.72
C ILE A 262 7.96 11.12 16.98
N CYS A 263 8.37 12.39 16.83
CA CYS A 263 9.63 12.74 16.15
C CYS A 263 10.81 12.10 16.86
N ALA A 264 10.89 12.17 18.19
CA ALA A 264 11.97 11.53 18.95
C ALA A 264 12.01 10.01 18.76
N ALA A 265 10.86 9.34 18.70
CA ALA A 265 10.77 7.90 18.45
C ALA A 265 11.26 7.52 17.04
N VAL A 266 10.85 8.28 16.03
CA VAL A 266 11.30 8.09 14.64
C VAL A 266 12.80 8.35 14.50
N ILE A 267 13.33 9.41 15.11
CA ILE A 267 14.78 9.71 15.09
C ILE A 267 15.58 8.56 15.69
N ARG A 268 15.14 8.01 16.83
CA ARG A 268 15.78 6.81 17.42
C ARG A 268 15.74 5.62 16.47
N ALA A 269 14.63 5.39 15.77
CA ALA A 269 14.54 4.30 14.79
C ALA A 269 15.49 4.52 13.59
N LEU A 270 15.60 5.76 13.08
CA LEU A 270 16.58 6.12 12.05
C LEU A 270 18.02 5.85 12.50
N GLN A 271 18.34 6.20 13.75
CA GLN A 271 19.66 5.97 14.33
C GLN A 271 19.96 4.48 14.52
N GLN A 272 18.98 3.70 15.01
CA GLN A 272 19.11 2.24 15.17
C GLN A 272 19.32 1.53 13.82
N GLU A 273 18.71 2.04 12.74
CA GLU A 273 18.93 1.51 11.40
C GLU A 273 20.21 2.06 10.73
N GLY A 274 20.95 2.96 11.39
CA GLY A 274 22.18 3.56 10.86
C GLY A 274 21.94 4.56 9.72
N LEU A 275 20.70 5.04 9.57
CA LEU A 275 20.31 6.04 8.56
C LEU A 275 20.72 7.46 8.98
N SER A 276 20.89 7.71 10.28
CA SER A 276 21.43 8.97 10.79
C SER A 276 22.23 8.76 12.09
N ASP A 277 23.23 9.60 12.32
CA ASP A 277 24.01 9.72 13.56
C ASP A 277 23.88 11.12 14.19
N LEU A 278 23.05 11.99 13.61
CA LEU A 278 22.93 13.37 14.03
C LEU A 278 22.17 13.49 15.36
N ASN A 279 22.79 14.19 16.32
CA ASN A 279 22.20 14.53 17.62
C ASN A 279 21.30 15.78 17.52
N SER A 280 20.31 15.76 16.62
CA SER A 280 19.24 16.77 16.55
C SER A 280 17.89 16.14 16.88
N ARG A 281 17.03 16.92 17.54
CA ARG A 281 15.64 16.54 17.83
C ARG A 281 14.67 16.85 16.68
N PHE A 282 15.13 17.52 15.62
CA PHE A 282 14.28 17.96 14.51
C PHE A 282 14.45 17.05 13.30
N LEU A 283 13.35 16.56 12.74
CA LEU A 283 13.38 15.69 11.56
C LEU A 283 13.94 16.39 10.31
N VAL A 284 13.74 17.70 10.15
CA VAL A 284 14.31 18.43 9.00
C VAL A 284 15.84 18.44 9.02
N ASP A 285 16.47 18.29 10.18
CA ASP A 285 17.93 18.19 10.26
C ASP A 285 18.41 16.78 9.92
N GLN A 286 17.55 15.77 10.13
CA GLN A 286 17.84 14.38 9.84
C GLN A 286 17.74 14.08 8.34
N GLY A 287 16.81 14.73 7.62
CA GLY A 287 16.58 14.52 6.19
C GLY A 287 17.85 14.57 5.33
N PRO A 288 18.68 15.63 5.42
CA PRO A 288 19.94 15.71 4.66
C PRO A 288 20.94 14.61 5.02
N VAL A 289 21.05 14.25 6.31
CA VAL A 289 21.96 13.18 6.77
C VAL A 289 21.54 11.81 6.23
N VAL A 290 20.23 11.55 6.21
CA VAL A 290 19.66 10.35 5.59
C VAL A 290 19.91 10.37 4.08
N HIS A 291 19.66 11.50 3.41
CA HIS A 291 19.87 11.68 1.96
C HIS A 291 21.33 11.44 1.54
N ASP A 292 22.29 11.81 2.40
CA ASP A 292 23.72 11.57 2.14
C ASP A 292 24.13 10.09 2.12
N LYS A 293 23.24 9.18 2.54
CA LYS A 293 23.43 7.73 2.43
C LYS A 293 23.11 7.17 1.05
N ILE A 294 22.53 7.96 0.14
CA ILE A 294 22.22 7.54 -1.23
C ILE A 294 23.53 7.25 -1.99
N VAL A 295 23.61 6.08 -2.61
CA VAL A 295 24.77 5.63 -3.38
C VAL A 295 24.69 6.11 -4.84
N ASP A 296 23.51 6.02 -5.47
CA ASP A 296 23.31 6.47 -6.84
C ASP A 296 23.57 7.99 -6.98
N ALA A 297 24.49 8.33 -7.89
CA ALA A 297 24.97 9.69 -8.05
C ALA A 297 23.91 10.67 -8.62
N ASN A 298 22.91 10.17 -9.34
CA ASN A 298 21.85 11.02 -9.89
C ASN A 298 20.76 11.27 -8.85
N LEU A 299 20.38 10.24 -8.09
CA LEU A 299 19.47 10.38 -6.96
C LEU A 299 20.05 11.30 -5.88
N ARG A 300 21.36 11.18 -5.57
CA ARG A 300 22.01 12.04 -4.57
C ARG A 300 21.97 13.53 -4.92
N LYS A 301 21.95 13.88 -6.22
CA LYS A 301 21.84 15.26 -6.70
C LYS A 301 20.42 15.81 -6.64
N MET A 302 19.42 14.96 -6.40
CA MET A 302 18.05 15.43 -6.24
C MET A 302 17.92 16.27 -4.98
N ASP A 303 16.98 17.21 -5.03
CA ASP A 303 16.58 17.97 -3.87
C ASP A 303 15.98 17.02 -2.80
N VAL A 304 16.45 17.16 -1.56
CA VAL A 304 16.05 16.32 -0.41
C VAL A 304 14.54 16.35 -0.12
N TRP A 305 13.84 17.37 -0.61
CA TRP A 305 12.38 17.49 -0.48
C TRP A 305 11.60 16.61 -1.46
N ILE A 306 12.26 16.02 -2.46
CA ILE A 306 11.61 15.24 -3.53
C ILE A 306 11.69 13.73 -3.22
N GLY A 307 10.56 13.12 -2.83
CA GLY A 307 10.46 11.68 -2.56
C GLY A 307 9.05 11.14 -2.32
#